data_AF-L1JW31-F1
#
_entry.id   AF-L1JW31-F1
#
_cell.length_a   1.000
_cell.length_b   1.000
_cell.length_c   1.000
_cell.angle_alpha   90.00
_cell.angle_beta   90.00
_cell.angle_gamma   90.00
#
_symmetry.space_group_name_H-M   'P 1'
#
loop_
_entity.id
_entity.type
_entity.pdbx_description
1 polymer ?
#
loop_
_entity_poly.entity_id
_entity_poly.type
_entity_poly.pdbx_seq_one_letter_code
_entity_poly.pdbx_strand_id
1 'polypeptide(L)'
;ARVPIVLFKHKTTMMNGDLSVCNQASILHKTIFRSILAFDKRIADLLFLVKLWAVQRGLCSSRTGGICTFGLFIMMINFLQTCSPPVLP
;
A
#
# COMPACT_ATOMS: atom_id res chain seq x y z
N ALA A 1 -12.09 -5.98 15.33
CA ALA A 1 -11.22 -5.12 14.50
C ALA A 1 -10.83 -3.88 15.30
N ARG A 2 -9.60 -3.37 15.19
CA ARG A 2 -9.15 -2.16 15.92
C ARG A 2 -9.77 -0.85 15.39
N VAL A 3 -10.19 -0.84 14.12
CA VAL A 3 -10.94 0.26 13.50
C VAL A 3 -12.28 -0.31 13.03
N PRO A 4 -13.43 0.34 13.30
CA PRO A 4 -14.72 -0.08 12.77
C PRO A 4 -14.74 0.11 11.24
N ILE A 5 -15.06 -0.97 10.53
CA ILE A 5 -15.08 -1.00 9.06
C ILE A 5 -16.41 -1.64 8.61
N VAL A 6 -17.07 -0.98 7.67
CA VAL A 6 -18.21 -1.52 6.92
C VAL A 6 -17.69 -2.04 5.59
N LEU A 7 -17.77 -3.36 5.40
CA LEU A 7 -17.44 -4.03 4.15
C LEU A 7 -18.69 -4.09 3.27
N PHE A 8 -18.60 -3.69 2.01
CA PHE A 8 -19.72 -3.71 1.08
C PHE A 8 -19.29 -4.15 -0.31
N LYS A 9 -20.27 -4.57 -1.13
CA LYS A 9 -20.08 -4.85 -2.55
C LYS A 9 -20.97 -3.92 -3.36
N HIS A 10 -20.37 -3.07 -4.17
CA HIS A 10 -21.11 -2.13 -5.01
C HIS A 10 -21.84 -2.89 -6.12
N LYS A 11 -23.17 -2.76 -6.20
CA LYS A 11 -24.01 -3.60 -7.07
C LYS A 11 -23.71 -3.42 -8.56
N THR A 12 -23.48 -2.19 -9.02
CA THR A 12 -23.29 -1.91 -10.45
C THR A 12 -21.91 -2.31 -10.95
N THR A 13 -20.86 -2.03 -10.16
CA THR A 13 -19.47 -2.33 -10.58
C THR A 13 -18.97 -3.67 -10.06
N MET A 14 -19.73 -4.34 -9.20
CA MET A 14 -19.36 -5.58 -8.49
C MET A 14 -18.06 -5.50 -7.68
N MET A 15 -17.58 -4.28 -7.42
CA MET A 15 -16.36 -4.03 -6.66
C MET A 15 -16.61 -4.16 -5.15
N ASN A 16 -15.68 -4.80 -4.46
CA ASN A 16 -15.65 -4.80 -3.00
C ASN A 16 -15.07 -3.47 -2.51
N GLY A 17 -15.68 -2.90 -1.47
CA GLY A 17 -15.25 -1.66 -0.85
C GLY A 17 -15.27 -1.77 0.68
N ASP A 18 -14.35 -1.02 1.29
CA ASP A 18 -14.20 -0.94 2.73
C ASP A 18 -14.43 0.53 3.14
N LEU A 19 -15.40 0.77 4.02
CA LEU A 19 -15.70 2.10 4.55
C LEU A 19 -15.34 2.16 6.03
N SER A 20 -14.52 3.13 6.41
CA SER A 20 -14.16 3.39 7.81
C SER A 20 -14.39 4.87 8.13
N VAL A 21 -14.89 5.18 9.33
CA VAL A 21 -15.11 6.56 9.77
C VAL A 21 -13.85 7.08 10.46
N CYS A 22 -13.41 8.29 10.09
CA CYS A 22 -12.34 9.05 10.76
C CYS A 22 -11.01 8.29 11.01
N ASN A 23 -10.59 7.43 10.09
CA ASN A 23 -9.29 6.74 10.19
C ASN A 23 -8.13 7.69 9.81
N GLN A 24 -7.80 8.60 10.72
CA GLN A 24 -6.81 9.66 10.52
C GLN A 24 -5.41 9.13 10.22
N ALA A 25 -5.02 8.00 10.81
CA ALA A 25 -3.79 7.30 10.48
C ALA A 25 -3.73 6.87 9.00
N SER A 26 -4.84 6.34 8.46
CA SER A 26 -4.91 5.97 7.05
C SER A 26 -4.89 7.17 6.10
N ILE A 27 -5.42 8.31 6.53
CA ILE A 27 -5.30 9.56 5.76
C ILE A 27 -3.84 10.00 5.70
N LEU A 28 -3.16 10.05 6.85
CA LEU A 28 -1.75 10.42 6.93
C LEU A 28 -0.86 9.50 6.08
N HIS A 29 -1.05 8.18 6.20
CA HIS A 29 -0.32 7.20 5.38
C HIS A 29 -0.51 7.45 3.88
N LYS A 30 -1.74 7.70 3.43
CA LYS A 30 -2.03 8.02 2.02
C LYS A 30 -1.35 9.31 1.57
N THR A 31 -1.34 10.34 2.41
CA THR A 31 -0.66 11.61 2.11
C THR A 31 0.84 11.41 1.96
N ILE A 32 1.48 10.71 2.90
CA ILE A 32 2.92 10.40 2.84
C ILE A 32 3.25 9.63 1.56
N PHE A 33 2.49 8.58 1.23
CA PHE A 33 2.75 7.83 0.00
C PHE A 33 2.57 8.65 -1.26
N ARG A 34 1.56 9.53 -1.31
CA ARG A 34 1.39 10.42 -2.46
C ARG A 34 2.59 11.34 -2.64
N SER A 35 3.12 11.90 -1.55
CA SER A 35 4.32 12.72 -1.60
C SER A 35 5.51 11.90 -2.11
N ILE A 36 5.75 10.70 -1.56
CA ILE A 36 6.84 9.81 -1.98
C ILE A 36 6.74 9.44 -3.47
N LEU A 37 5.57 9.09 -3.96
CA LEU A 37 5.35 8.73 -5.36
C LEU A 37 5.55 9.92 -6.31
N ALA A 38 5.42 11.15 -5.82
CA ALA A 38 5.66 12.35 -6.61
C ALA A 38 7.15 12.73 -6.71
N PHE A 39 8.04 12.14 -5.88
CA PHE A 39 9.48 12.44 -5.94
C PHE A 39 10.14 11.90 -7.20
N ASP A 40 9.83 10.67 -7.61
CA ASP A 40 10.43 10.03 -8.78
C ASP A 40 9.45 9.02 -9.40
N LYS A 41 9.24 9.14 -10.71
CA LYS A 41 8.33 8.28 -11.48
C LYS A 41 8.64 6.79 -11.34
N ARG A 42 9.92 6.42 -11.18
CA ARG A 42 10.39 5.02 -11.06
C ARG A 42 9.82 4.34 -9.82
N ILE A 43 9.48 5.11 -8.79
CA ILE A 43 8.95 4.61 -7.53
C ILE A 43 7.57 3.99 -7.74
N ALA A 44 6.71 4.64 -8.53
CA ALA A 44 5.37 4.14 -8.82
C ALA A 44 5.43 2.82 -9.62
N ASP A 45 6.31 2.77 -10.62
CA ASP A 45 6.50 1.58 -11.47
C ASP A 45 7.06 0.40 -10.68
N LEU A 46 8.13 0.62 -9.91
CA LEU A 46 8.72 -0.39 -9.04
C LEU A 46 7.69 -0.89 -8.04
N LEU A 47 6.88 0.01 -7.51
CA LEU A 47 5.93 -0.35 -6.50
C LEU A 47 4.82 -1.24 -7.02
N PHE A 48 4.31 -0.89 -8.20
CA PHE A 48 3.32 -1.70 -8.89
C PHE A 48 3.88 -3.10 -9.19
N LEU A 49 5.12 -3.18 -9.67
CA LEU A 49 5.80 -4.44 -9.96
C LEU A 49 5.96 -5.32 -8.71
N VAL A 50 6.50 -4.76 -7.62
CA VAL A 50 6.73 -5.50 -6.36
C VAL A 50 5.40 -5.96 -5.76
N LYS A 51 4.37 -5.11 -5.79
CA LYS A 51 3.03 -5.48 -5.31
C LYS A 51 2.44 -6.63 -6.13
N LEU A 52 2.52 -6.56 -7.46
CA LEU A 52 2.03 -7.63 -8.33
C LEU A 52 2.76 -8.95 -8.06
N TRP A 53 4.10 -8.90 -7.97
CA TRP A 53 4.91 -10.06 -7.62
C TRP A 53 4.50 -10.65 -6.27
N ALA A 54 4.35 -9.82 -5.23
CA ALA A 54 3.99 -10.29 -3.89
C ALA A 54 2.58 -10.90 -3.82
N VAL A 55 1.62 -10.35 -4.58
CA VAL A 55 0.27 -10.93 -4.71
C VAL A 55 0.33 -12.28 -5.43
N GLN A 56 1.05 -12.37 -6.55
CA GLN A 56 1.20 -13.63 -7.30
C GLN A 56 1.88 -14.73 -6.48
N ARG A 57 2.78 -14.37 -5.57
CA ARG A 57 3.45 -15.30 -4.64
C ARG A 57 2.61 -15.63 -3.39
N GLY A 58 1.41 -15.07 -3.26
CA GLY A 58 0.57 -15.28 -2.09
C GLY A 58 1.09 -14.66 -0.80
N LEU A 59 2.06 -13.73 -0.89
CA LEU A 59 2.65 -13.04 0.26
C LEU A 59 1.71 -11.96 0.82
N CYS A 60 0.87 -11.39 -0.04
CA CYS A 60 -0.12 -10.37 0.31
C CYS A 60 -1.45 -10.98 0.74
N SER A 61 -1.59 -11.34 2.01
CA SER A 61 -2.88 -11.72 2.57
C SER A 61 -3.00 -11.33 4.04
N SER A 62 -3.71 -10.23 4.29
CA SER A 62 -3.99 -9.75 5.65
C SER A 62 -4.83 -10.73 6.47
N ARG A 63 -5.55 -11.66 5.82
CA ARG A 63 -6.38 -12.67 6.47
C ARG A 63 -5.62 -13.92 6.89
N THR A 64 -4.44 -14.18 6.31
CA THR A 64 -3.63 -15.37 6.61
C THR A 64 -2.29 -15.02 7.27
N GLY A 65 -2.11 -13.79 7.74
CA GLY A 65 -0.87 -13.34 8.40
C GLY A 65 0.26 -12.96 7.44
N GLY A 66 -0.03 -12.81 6.15
CA GLY A 66 0.93 -12.32 5.15
C GLY A 66 1.24 -10.83 5.29
N ILE A 67 2.20 -10.37 4.50
CA ILE A 67 2.62 -8.97 4.48
C ILE A 67 1.46 -8.11 3.97
N CYS A 68 1.05 -7.10 4.73
CA CYS A 68 0.04 -6.16 4.26
C CYS A 68 0.64 -5.21 3.21
N THR A 69 -0.18 -4.66 2.31
CA THR A 69 0.27 -3.74 1.27
C THR A 69 1.07 -2.55 1.84
N PHE A 70 0.67 -2.05 3.01
CA PHE A 70 1.39 -0.99 3.73
C PHE A 70 2.81 -1.41 4.13
N GLY A 71 2.98 -2.64 4.63
CA GLY A 71 4.29 -3.18 5.00
C GLY A 71 5.22 -3.29 3.79
N LEU A 72 4.70 -3.74 2.64
CA LEU A 72 5.46 -3.74 1.38
C LEU A 72 5.89 -2.34 0.96
N PHE A 73 5.02 -1.34 1.11
CA PHE A 73 5.37 0.05 0.80
C PHE A 73 6.56 0.53 1.65
N ILE A 74 6.54 0.28 2.95
CA ILE A 74 7.63 0.67 3.86
C ILE A 74 8.94 -0.04 3.49
N MET A 75 8.89 -1.34 3.22
CA MET A 75 10.07 -2.11 2.80
C MET A 75 10.69 -1.53 1.52
N MET A 76 9.86 -1.17 0.54
CA MET A 76 10.34 -0.57 -0.70
C MET A 76 10.93 0.83 -0.49
N ILE A 77 10.30 1.67 0.35
CA ILE A 77 10.84 2.99 0.69
C ILE A 77 12.22 2.84 1.33
N ASN A 78 12.36 1.94 2.31
CA ASN A 78 13.64 1.69 2.97
C ASN A 78 14.72 1.19 1.99
N PHE A 79 14.35 0.32 1.05
CA PHE A 79 15.26 -0.11 -0.02
C PHE A 79 15.73 1.09 -0.86
N LEU A 80 14.81 1.96 -1.29
CA LEU A 80 15.14 3.12 -2.12
C LEU A 80 15.99 4.17 -1.40
N GLN A 81 15.87 4.28 -0.07
CA GLN A 81 16.70 5.14 0.78
C GLN A 81 18.10 4.57 1.00
N THR A 82 18.27 3.24 0.92
CA THR A 82 19.55 2.54 1.17
C THR A 82 20.30 2.17 -0.12
N CYS A 83 19.70 2.44 -1.28
CA CYS A 83 20.36 2.30 -2.58
C CYS A 83 21.61 3.18 -2.69
N SER A 84 22.55 2.79 -3.55
CA SER A 84 23.72 3.60 -3.90
C SER A 84 23.72 3.91 -5.40
N PRO A 85 23.45 5.16 -5.81
CA PRO A 85 23.04 6.31 -4.99
C PRO A 85 21.59 6.17 -4.45
N PRO A 86 21.26 6.85 -3.33
CA PRO A 86 19.91 6.81 -2.78
C PRO A 86 18.92 7.48 -3.74
N VAL A 87 17.77 6.85 -3.96
CA VAL A 87 16.72 7.34 -4.86
C VAL A 87 15.73 8.24 -4.11
N LEU A 88 15.51 7.93 -2.83
CA LEU A 88 14.73 8.74 -1.90
C LEU A 88 15.64 9.30 -0.80
N PRO A 89 15.35 10.50 -0.29
CA PRO A 89 16.03 11.05 0.87
C PRO A 89 15.75 10.25 2.15
#